data_AF-A0A5J4LNB9-F1
#
_entry.id   AF-A0A5J4LNB9-F1
#
_cell.length_a   1.000
_cell.length_b   1.000
_cell.length_c   1.000
_cell.angle_alpha   90.00
_cell.angle_beta   90.00
_cell.angle_gamma   90.00
#
_symmetry.space_group_name_H-M   'P 1'
#
loop_
_entity.id
_entity.type
_entity.pdbx_description
1 polymer ?
#
loop_
_entity_poly.entity_id
_entity_poly.type
_entity_poly.pdbx_seq_one_letter_code
_entity_poly.pdbx_strand_id
1 'polypeptide(L)'
;MDGIGNDGFDGEDLDPDAVLWVRGVDYLAGWRDATQAVAQLGDALTTAGVDTTESKLRAIAASDGSGGVRLELSAAVARDVAMRVRAMTDQWREVG
;
A
#
# COMPACT_ATOMS: atom_id res chain seq x y z
N MET A 1 -18.92 12.67 -23.39
CA MET A 1 -19.55 11.67 -22.52
C MET A 1 -18.95 10.35 -22.93
N ASP A 2 -18.01 9.82 -22.14
CA ASP A 2 -17.43 8.48 -22.34
C ASP A 2 -17.11 7.87 -20.97
N GLY A 3 -17.69 6.69 -20.73
CA GLY A 3 -17.25 5.64 -19.79
C GLY A 3 -16.97 5.99 -18.32
N ILE A 4 -18.01 6.01 -17.48
CA ILE A 4 -17.87 5.71 -16.04
C ILE A 4 -17.81 4.19 -15.92
N GLY A 5 -16.66 3.64 -15.50
CA GLY A 5 -16.51 2.22 -15.21
C GLY A 5 -15.15 1.68 -15.61
N ASN A 6 -14.09 2.10 -14.92
CA ASN A 6 -12.89 1.28 -14.77
C ASN A 6 -12.79 0.93 -13.28
N ASP A 7 -13.76 0.16 -12.81
CA ASP A 7 -13.70 -0.54 -11.53
C ASP A 7 -12.62 -1.60 -11.65
N GLY A 8 -11.45 -1.28 -11.09
CA GLY A 8 -10.22 -2.07 -11.22
C GLY A 8 -10.36 -3.51 -10.75
N PHE A 9 -10.81 -4.38 -11.66
CA PHE A 9 -10.66 -5.82 -11.65
C PHE A 9 -9.66 -6.21 -12.75
N ASP A 10 -8.43 -5.70 -12.67
CA ASP A 10 -7.33 -6.36 -13.37
C ASP A 10 -7.07 -7.67 -12.62
N GLY A 11 -7.33 -8.78 -13.29
CA GLY A 11 -7.38 -10.14 -12.74
C GLY A 11 -6.02 -10.72 -12.31
N GLU A 12 -5.32 -10.03 -11.42
CA GLU A 12 -4.15 -10.55 -10.70
C GLU A 12 -4.59 -11.02 -9.30
N ASP A 13 -4.58 -12.34 -9.10
CA ASP A 13 -4.78 -13.05 -7.83
C ASP A 13 -6.06 -12.69 -7.06
N LEU A 14 -7.21 -13.12 -7.58
CA LEU A 14 -8.33 -13.46 -6.70
C LEU A 14 -7.90 -14.68 -5.87
N ASP A 15 -7.34 -14.42 -4.68
CA ASP A 15 -7.14 -15.45 -3.67
C ASP A 15 -8.50 -16.14 -3.46
N PRO A 16 -8.65 -17.44 -3.79
CA PRO A 16 -9.94 -18.13 -3.71
C PRO A 16 -10.54 -18.12 -2.30
N ASP A 17 -9.71 -17.96 -1.26
CA ASP A 17 -10.15 -17.78 0.14
C ASP A 17 -10.54 -16.33 0.46
N ALA A 18 -10.16 -15.35 -0.36
CA ALA A 18 -10.61 -13.96 -0.28
C ALA A 18 -11.93 -13.69 -1.03
N VAL A 19 -12.42 -14.63 -1.84
CA VAL A 19 -13.65 -14.45 -2.64
C VAL A 19 -14.93 -14.76 -1.84
N LEU A 20 -14.83 -15.44 -0.70
CA LEU A 20 -16.00 -15.78 0.10
C LEU A 20 -16.22 -14.72 1.20
N TRP A 21 -17.12 -13.78 0.93
CA TRP A 21 -17.56 -12.79 1.92
C TRP A 21 -18.12 -13.49 3.17
N VAL A 22 -17.40 -13.37 4.29
CA VAL A 22 -17.86 -13.94 5.57
C VAL A 22 -18.86 -12.98 6.19
N ARG A 23 -20.07 -13.47 6.47
CA ARG A 23 -21.09 -12.68 7.16
C ARG A 23 -20.60 -12.25 8.55
N GLY A 24 -20.79 -10.97 8.87
CA GLY A 24 -20.44 -10.40 10.16
C GLY A 24 -19.01 -9.82 10.23
N VAL A 25 -18.21 -9.97 9.17
CA VAL A 25 -16.90 -9.34 9.06
C VAL A 25 -17.04 -7.96 8.41
N ASP A 26 -16.45 -6.94 9.04
CA ASP A 26 -16.49 -5.56 8.54
C ASP A 26 -15.28 -5.27 7.63
N TYR A 27 -15.36 -5.77 6.40
CA TYR A 27 -14.35 -5.53 5.37
C TYR A 27 -14.20 -4.04 5.00
N LEU A 28 -15.25 -3.24 5.16
CA LEU A 28 -15.24 -1.82 4.82
C LEU A 28 -14.42 -1.02 5.84
N ALA A 29 -14.51 -1.35 7.12
CA ALA A 29 -13.67 -0.75 8.15
C ALA A 29 -12.18 -0.99 7.85
N GLY A 30 -11.79 -2.24 7.58
CA GLY A 30 -10.42 -2.58 7.21
C GLY A 30 -9.93 -1.88 5.94
N TRP A 31 -10.74 -1.89 4.88
CA TRP A 31 -10.38 -1.22 3.63
C TRP A 31 -10.23 0.30 3.79
N ARG A 32 -11.09 0.94 4.58
CA ARG A 32 -11.00 2.39 4.85
C ARG A 32 -9.72 2.75 5.61
N ASP A 33 -9.39 1.96 6.64
CA ASP A 33 -8.16 2.12 7.40
C ASP A 33 -6.93 1.95 6.48
N ALA A 34 -6.90 0.88 5.68
CA ALA A 34 -5.86 0.65 4.68
C ALA A 34 -5.75 1.79 3.65
N THR A 35 -6.87 2.38 3.23
CA THR A 35 -6.89 3.52 2.29
C THR A 35 -6.22 4.75 2.91
N GLN A 36 -6.48 5.03 4.19
CA GLN A 36 -5.81 6.10 4.91
C GLN A 36 -4.31 5.83 5.07
N ALA A 37 -3.92 4.59 5.36
CA ALA A 37 -2.52 4.19 5.46
C ALA A 37 -1.79 4.31 4.11
N VAL A 38 -2.43 3.94 2.99
CA VAL A 38 -1.92 4.15 1.63
C VAL A 38 -1.64 5.63 1.36
N ALA A 39 -2.58 6.52 1.67
CA ALA A 39 -2.39 7.94 1.44
C ALA A 39 -1.20 8.48 2.26
N GLN A 40 -1.10 8.10 3.53
CA GLN A 40 0.01 8.50 4.40
C GLN A 40 1.36 7.97 3.93
N LEU A 41 1.42 6.69 3.52
CA LEU A 41 2.66 6.10 3.00
C LEU A 41 3.10 6.74 1.69
N GLY A 42 2.16 7.01 0.77
CA GLY A 42 2.45 7.70 -0.49
C GLY A 42 2.99 9.11 -0.29
N ASP A 43 2.38 9.87 0.62
CA ASP A 43 2.85 11.21 1.00
C ASP A 43 4.24 11.18 1.65
N ALA A 44 4.50 10.22 2.54
CA ALA A 44 5.79 10.04 3.17
C ALA A 44 6.90 9.68 2.16
N LEU A 45 6.62 8.80 1.20
CA LEU A 45 7.57 8.44 0.13
C LEU A 45 7.86 9.64 -0.77
N THR A 46 6.83 10.40 -1.13
CA THR A 46 6.96 11.63 -1.92
C THR A 46 7.81 12.67 -1.20
N THR A 47 7.52 12.91 0.09
CA THR A 47 8.28 13.83 0.95
C THR A 47 9.74 13.39 1.12
N ALA A 48 9.99 12.08 1.19
CA ALA A 48 11.34 11.53 1.23
C ALA A 48 12.10 11.64 -0.10
N GLY A 49 11.47 12.14 -1.16
CA GLY A 49 12.06 12.30 -2.49
C GLY A 49 12.25 10.98 -3.23
N VAL A 50 11.46 9.96 -2.89
CA VAL A 50 11.46 8.67 -3.58
C VAL A 50 10.66 8.81 -4.87
N ASP A 51 11.24 8.43 -6.01
CA ASP A 51 10.51 8.42 -7.27
C ASP A 51 9.51 7.25 -7.30
N THR A 52 8.23 7.58 -7.12
CA THR A 52 7.13 6.60 -7.12
C THR A 52 6.40 6.53 -8.46
N THR A 53 6.93 7.11 -9.54
CA THR A 53 6.24 7.19 -10.85
C THR A 53 5.86 5.81 -11.41
N GLU A 54 6.71 4.80 -11.20
CA GLU A 54 6.45 3.41 -11.61
C GLU A 54 6.01 2.50 -10.44
N SER A 55 5.64 3.09 -9.30
CA SER A 55 5.23 2.33 -8.11
C SER A 55 3.72 2.17 -8.05
N LYS A 56 3.25 1.01 -7.59
CA LYS A 56 1.82 0.79 -7.30
C LYS A 56 1.63 0.67 -5.80
N LEU A 57 0.74 1.49 -5.25
CA LEU A 57 0.35 1.43 -3.84
C LEU A 57 -1.16 1.24 -3.76
N ARG A 58 -1.60 0.18 -3.07
CA ARG A 58 -3.00 -0.23 -3.02
C ARG A 58 -3.43 -0.63 -1.62
N ALA A 59 -4.68 -0.27 -1.29
CA ALA A 59 -5.34 -0.74 -0.09
C ALA A 59 -6.04 -2.07 -0.39
N ILE A 60 -5.89 -3.02 0.52
CA ILE A 60 -6.56 -4.33 0.46
C ILE A 60 -7.29 -4.56 1.78
N ALA A 61 -8.36 -5.36 1.73
CA ALA A 61 -8.96 -5.94 2.91
C ALA A 61 -8.63 -7.44 2.91
N ALA A 62 -8.13 -7.93 4.04
CA ALA A 62 -7.88 -9.36 4.25
C ALA A 62 -9.20 -10.10 4.51
N SER A 63 -9.15 -11.43 4.42
CA SER A 63 -10.32 -12.31 4.60
C SER A 63 -10.93 -12.25 6.00
N ASP A 64 -10.16 -11.82 7.02
CA ASP A 64 -10.60 -11.58 8.39
C ASP A 64 -11.16 -10.15 8.62
N GLY A 65 -11.20 -9.32 7.58
CA GLY A 65 -11.66 -7.94 7.62
C GLY A 65 -10.58 -6.92 8.00
N SER A 66 -9.34 -7.34 8.24
CA SER A 66 -8.27 -6.39 8.54
C SER A 66 -7.84 -5.59 7.30
N GLY A 67 -7.45 -4.34 7.49
CA GLY A 67 -6.84 -3.54 6.44
C GLY A 67 -5.40 -3.96 6.15
N GLY A 68 -5.01 -4.00 4.88
CA GLY A 68 -3.63 -4.23 4.45
C GLY A 68 -3.20 -3.24 3.38
N VAL A 69 -1.90 -3.01 3.26
CA VAL A 69 -1.31 -2.14 2.25
C VAL A 69 -0.38 -2.96 1.37
N ARG A 70 -0.62 -2.97 0.06
CA ARG A 70 0.27 -3.59 -0.93
C ARG A 70 1.05 -2.51 -1.66
N LEU A 71 2.37 -2.57 -1.52
CA LEU A 71 3.31 -1.70 -2.22
C LEU A 71 4.15 -2.53 -3.19
N GLU A 72 4.09 -2.18 -4.46
CA GLU A 72 4.90 -2.74 -5.54
C GLU A 72 5.88 -1.66 -6.00
N LEU A 73 7.17 -1.96 -5.90
CA LEU A 73 8.27 -1.07 -6.28
C LEU A 73 9.16 -1.77 -7.31
N SER A 74 9.79 -1.00 -8.17
CA SER A 74 10.94 -1.50 -8.91
C SER A 74 12.10 -1.82 -7.94
N ALA A 75 12.95 -2.78 -8.30
CA ALA A 75 14.08 -3.17 -7.46
C ALA A 75 15.05 -1.99 -7.20
N ALA A 76 15.11 -1.00 -8.09
CA ALA A 76 15.90 0.21 -7.90
C ALA A 76 15.30 1.11 -6.81
N VAL A 77 13.99 1.38 -6.90
CA VAL A 77 13.27 2.21 -5.92
C VAL A 77 13.27 1.55 -4.54
N ALA A 78 13.06 0.23 -4.46
CA ALA A 78 13.13 -0.50 -3.20
C ALA A 78 14.51 -0.37 -2.51
N ARG A 79 15.61 -0.38 -3.28
CA ARG A 79 16.97 -0.16 -2.75
C ARG A 79 17.17 1.26 -2.28
N ASP A 80 16.68 2.26 -3.03
CA ASP A 80 16.76 3.66 -2.63
C ASP A 80 16.02 3.92 -1.31
N VAL A 81 14.80 3.40 -1.17
CA VAL A 81 14.03 3.45 0.08
C VAL A 81 14.82 2.81 1.23
N ALA A 82 15.38 1.61 1.03
CA ALA A 82 16.14 0.92 2.05
C ALA A 82 17.40 1.70 2.50
N MET A 83 18.11 2.35 1.55
CA MET A 83 19.26 3.19 1.89
C MET A 83 18.85 4.41 2.73
N ARG A 84 17.78 5.10 2.36
CA ARG A 84 17.28 6.28 3.09
C ARG A 84 16.86 5.94 4.52
N VAL A 85 16.12 4.85 4.69
CA VAL A 85 15.68 4.38 6.03
C VAL A 85 16.87 4.05 6.93
N ARG A 86 17.91 3.41 6.39
CA ARG A 86 19.14 3.12 7.14
C ARG A 86 19.90 4.40 7.51
N ALA A 87 20.07 5.31 6.57
CA ALA A 87 20.75 6.59 6.81
C ALA A 87 20.08 7.42 7.91
N MET A 88 18.74 7.46 7.93
CA MET A 88 18.01 8.07 9.06
C MET A 88 18.35 7.35 10.37
N THR A 89 18.24 6.02 10.42
CA THR A 89 18.48 5.26 11.66
C THR A 89 19.86 5.52 12.25
N ASP A 90 20.90 5.63 11.42
CA ASP A 90 22.25 5.94 11.87
C ASP A 90 22.36 7.38 12.39
N GLN A 91 21.72 8.36 11.72
CA GLN A 91 21.65 9.74 12.20
C GLN A 91 20.98 9.85 13.59
N TRP A 92 19.91 9.09 13.84
CA TRP A 92 19.25 9.09 15.15
C TRP A 92 20.09 8.46 16.25
N ARG A 93 21.01 7.54 15.92
CA ARG A 93 21.96 6.94 16.87
C ARG A 93 23.13 7.85 17.21
N GLU A 94 23.53 8.73 16.31
CA GLU A 94 24.61 9.70 16.56
C GLU A 94 24.17 10.88 17.42
N VAL A 95 22.86 11.16 17.47
CA VAL A 95 22.27 12.29 18.21
C VAL A 95 21.77 11.90 19.61
N GLY A 96 21.58 10.60 19.89
CA GLY A 96 21.14 10.06 21.18
C GLY A 96 22.27 9.58 22.07
#